data_AF-E2NKE2-F1
#
_entry.id   AF-E2NKE2-F1
#
_cell.length_a   1.000
_cell.length_b   1.000
_cell.length_c   1.000
_cell.angle_alpha   90.00
_cell.angle_beta   90.00
_cell.angle_gamma   90.00
#
_symmetry.space_group_name_H-M   'P 1'
#
loop_
_entity.id
_entity.type
_entity.pdbx_description
1 polymer ?
#
loop_
_entity_poly.entity_id
_entity_poly.type
_entity_poly.pdbx_seq_one_letter_code
_entity_poly.pdbx_strand_id
1 'polypeptide(L)'
;KGENGNYLVKTLENGYSITKEGETTAMELVYDKELNTWNVVAEGVSTELLQMNGDGTAQMYLPNGEAMNVTLDAQGVAAARQATMINTYYAAR
;
A
#
# COMPACT_ATOMS: atom_id res chain seq x y z
N LYS A 1 -1.57 6.27 -12.32
CA LYS A 1 -2.96 5.80 -12.56
C LYS A 1 -2.92 4.28 -12.56
N GLY A 2 -3.71 3.60 -11.72
CA GLY A 2 -3.80 2.14 -11.78
C GLY A 2 -4.39 1.68 -13.12
N GLU A 3 -3.90 0.56 -13.65
CA GLU A 3 -4.44 -0.04 -14.86
C GLU A 3 -5.56 -1.02 -14.52
N ASN A 4 -6.67 -0.96 -15.27
CA ASN A 4 -7.71 -1.98 -15.18
C ASN A 4 -7.14 -3.30 -15.72
N GLY A 5 -7.41 -4.41 -15.03
CA GLY A 5 -6.95 -5.72 -15.43
C GLY A 5 -7.46 -6.81 -14.49
N ASN A 6 -7.26 -8.06 -14.91
CA ASN A 6 -7.48 -9.21 -14.05
C ASN A 6 -6.20 -9.48 -13.26
N TYR A 7 -6.36 -9.74 -11.96
CA TYR A 7 -5.24 -10.00 -11.05
C TYR A 7 -5.49 -11.30 -10.31
N LEU A 8 -4.48 -12.17 -10.30
CA LEU A 8 -4.44 -13.33 -9.43
C LEU A 8 -3.91 -12.90 -8.07
N VAL A 9 -4.69 -13.15 -7.02
CA VAL A 9 -4.27 -12.93 -5.63
C VAL A 9 -4.07 -14.29 -4.96
N LYS A 10 -2.88 -14.51 -4.41
CA LYS A 10 -2.56 -15.70 -3.60
C LYS A 10 -2.28 -15.28 -2.18
N THR A 11 -2.89 -15.97 -1.22
CA THR A 11 -2.57 -15.81 0.20
C THR A 11 -1.18 -16.40 0.48
N LEU A 12 -0.37 -15.67 1.22
CA LEU A 12 0.92 -16.09 1.79
C LEU A 12 0.76 -16.22 3.31
N GLU A 13 1.75 -16.80 3.98
CA GLU A 13 1.74 -16.92 5.45
C GLU A 13 1.61 -15.55 6.14
N ASN A 14 2.29 -14.54 5.59
CA ASN A 14 2.37 -13.19 6.16
C ASN A 14 1.79 -12.12 5.22
N GLY A 15 0.96 -12.47 4.24
CA GLY A 15 0.46 -11.46 3.30
C GLY A 15 -0.17 -12.01 2.03
N TYR A 16 0.06 -11.31 0.92
CA TYR A 16 -0.51 -11.63 -0.37
C TYR A 16 0.50 -11.44 -1.50
N SER A 17 0.42 -12.31 -2.50
CA SER A 17 1.08 -12.13 -3.79
C SER A 17 0.03 -11.74 -4.83
N ILE A 18 0.30 -10.69 -5.59
CA ILE A 18 -0.59 -10.09 -6.59
C ILE A 18 0.13 -10.14 -7.93
N THR A 19 -0.45 -10.86 -8.89
CA THR A 19 0.11 -11.01 -10.24
C THR A 19 -0.93 -10.60 -11.27
N LYS A 20 -0.57 -9.72 -12.20
CA LYS A 20 -1.45 -9.33 -13.31
C LYS A 20 -1.52 -10.46 -14.33
N GLU A 21 -2.71 -10.72 -14.87
CA GLU A 21 -2.91 -11.76 -15.88
C GLU A 21 -2.00 -11.52 -17.09
N GLY A 22 -1.25 -12.56 -17.50
CA GLY A 22 -0.28 -12.49 -18.60
C GLY A 22 1.11 -12.01 -18.19
N GLU A 23 1.31 -11.54 -16.96
CA GLU A 23 2.63 -11.17 -16.42
C GLU A 23 3.17 -12.28 -15.50
N THR A 24 4.49 -12.43 -15.45
CA THR A 24 5.17 -13.38 -14.56
C THR A 24 5.67 -12.74 -13.28
N THR A 25 5.85 -11.41 -13.28
CA THR A 25 6.28 -10.66 -12.11
C THR A 25 5.11 -10.46 -11.16
N ALA A 26 5.34 -10.75 -9.89
CA ALA A 26 4.38 -10.50 -8.82
C ALA A 26 4.84 -9.32 -7.97
N MET A 27 3.87 -8.59 -7.45
CA MET A 27 4.04 -7.68 -6.33
C MET A 27 3.52 -8.38 -5.07
N GLU A 28 4.22 -8.26 -3.95
CA GLU A 28 3.77 -8.81 -2.69
C GLU A 28 3.38 -7.70 -1.73
N LEU A 29 2.32 -7.94 -0.97
CA LEU A 29 1.90 -7.11 0.15
C LEU A 29 2.15 -7.93 1.41
N VAL A 30 3.19 -7.57 2.17
CA VAL A 30 3.74 -8.37 3.26
C VAL A 30 3.58 -7.64 4.59
N TYR A 31 3.00 -8.33 5.56
CA TYR A 31 2.88 -7.86 6.93
C TYR A 31 4.12 -8.25 7.75
N ASP A 32 4.81 -7.24 8.27
CA ASP A 32 5.87 -7.40 9.26
C ASP A 32 5.26 -7.25 10.67
N LYS A 33 5.24 -8.37 11.40
CA LYS A 33 4.66 -8.42 12.74
C LYS A 33 5.53 -7.72 13.79
N GLU A 34 6.84 -7.68 13.61
CA GLU A 34 7.76 -7.08 14.58
C GLU A 34 7.64 -5.55 14.55
N LEU A 35 7.53 -4.98 13.34
CA LEU A 35 7.41 -3.54 13.12
C LEU A 35 5.95 -3.06 13.07
N ASN A 36 5.00 -4.00 13.00
CA ASN A 36 3.58 -3.73 12.79
C ASN A 36 3.32 -2.94 11.49
N THR A 37 4.08 -3.27 10.43
CA THR A 37 4.04 -2.58 9.13
C THR A 37 3.49 -3.48 8.04
N TRP A 38 2.84 -2.85 7.06
CA TRP A 38 2.58 -3.46 5.76
C TRP A 38 3.56 -2.89 4.75
N ASN A 39 4.23 -3.79 4.04
CA ASN A 39 5.26 -3.48 3.07
C ASN A 39 4.81 -3.93 1.68
N VAL A 40 5.19 -3.16 0.67
CA VAL A 40 5.11 -3.59 -0.73
C VAL A 40 6.48 -4.12 -1.13
N VAL A 41 6.51 -5.36 -1.62
CA VAL A 41 7.71 -5.97 -2.19
C VAL A 41 7.52 -6.10 -3.69
N ALA A 42 8.41 -5.49 -4.47
CA ALA A 42 8.45 -5.63 -5.92
C ALA A 42 9.90 -5.79 -6.36
N GLU A 43 10.17 -6.75 -7.24
CA GLU A 43 11.52 -7.04 -7.75
C GLU A 43 12.58 -7.24 -6.64
N GLY A 44 12.15 -7.79 -5.49
CA GLY A 44 13.01 -8.03 -4.33
C GLY A 44 13.26 -6.79 -3.44
N VAL A 45 12.70 -5.63 -3.80
CA VAL A 45 12.79 -4.40 -3.00
C VAL A 45 11.55 -4.27 -2.13
N SER A 46 11.75 -4.24 -0.80
CA SER A 46 10.69 -3.99 0.18
C SER A 46 10.63 -2.50 0.53
N THR A 47 9.43 -1.92 0.51
CA THR A 47 9.17 -0.54 0.93
C THR A 47 7.97 -0.50 1.88
N GLU A 48 8.10 0.19 3.00
CA GLU A 48 6.99 0.40 3.93
C GLU A 48 5.87 1.21 3.27
N LEU A 49 4.64 0.68 3.32
CA LEU A 49 3.45 1.36 2.81
C LEU A 49 2.68 2.03 3.95
N LEU A 50 2.49 1.31 5.05
CA LEU A 50 1.86 1.83 6.25
C LEU A 50 2.35 1.12 7.51
N GLN A 51 2.35 1.84 8.63
CA GLN A 51 2.58 1.32 9.98
C GLN A 51 1.29 1.41 10.79
N MET A 52 0.90 0.31 11.41
CA MET A 52 -0.28 0.27 12.27
C MET A 52 0.09 0.80 13.66
N ASN A 53 -0.70 1.73 14.19
CA ASN A 53 -0.39 2.37 15.48
C ASN A 53 -0.96 1.60 16.68
N GLY A 54 -1.86 0.62 16.45
CA GLY A 54 -2.48 -0.19 17.49
C GLY A 54 -3.62 0.50 18.25
N ASP A 55 -3.98 1.73 17.88
CA ASP A 55 -5.03 2.55 18.51
C ASP A 55 -6.23 2.82 17.58
N GLY A 56 -6.34 2.06 16.49
CA GLY A 56 -7.35 2.29 15.45
C GLY A 56 -6.91 3.30 14.37
N THR A 57 -5.65 3.74 14.40
CA THR A 57 -5.04 4.55 13.34
C THR A 57 -3.85 3.84 12.68
N ALA A 58 -3.43 4.35 11.53
CA ALA A 58 -2.21 3.92 10.83
C ALA A 58 -1.45 5.13 10.29
N GLN A 59 -0.12 5.09 10.40
CA GLN A 59 0.77 6.00 9.70
C GLN A 59 0.93 5.50 8.25
N MET A 60 0.54 6.31 7.28
CA MET A 60 0.67 6.01 5.86
C MET A 60 1.80 6.82 5.24
N TYR A 61 2.66 6.20 4.44
CA TYR A 61 3.73 6.87 3.72
C TYR A 61 3.27 7.24 2.31
N LEU A 62 3.36 8.53 1.98
CA LEU A 62 2.89 9.08 0.71
C LEU A 62 4.02 9.11 -0.33
N PRO A 63 3.70 9.07 -1.65
CA PRO A 63 4.71 9.11 -2.70
C PRO A 63 5.61 10.36 -2.71
N ASN A 64 5.17 11.46 -2.08
CA ASN A 64 5.95 12.68 -1.93
C ASN A 64 6.95 12.64 -0.75
N GLY A 65 7.02 11.52 -0.03
CA GLY A 65 7.88 11.33 1.15
C GLY A 65 7.27 11.84 2.45
N GLU A 66 6.08 12.42 2.42
CA GLU A 66 5.34 12.80 3.64
C GLU A 66 4.64 11.59 4.26
N ALA A 67 4.30 11.72 5.54
CA ALA A 67 3.56 10.71 6.26
C ALA A 67 2.21 11.29 6.74
N MET A 68 1.13 10.54 6.55
CA MET A 68 -0.22 10.92 6.99
C MET A 68 -0.73 9.95 8.05
N ASN A 69 -1.19 10.45 9.20
CA ASN A 69 -1.90 9.62 10.16
C ASN A 69 -3.36 9.47 9.72
N VAL A 70 -3.84 8.23 9.63
CA VAL A 70 -5.13 7.86 9.06
C VAL A 70 -5.94 7.09 10.10
N THR A 71 -7.13 7.57 10.44
CA THR A 71 -8.11 6.78 11.20
C THR A 71 -8.66 5.66 10.33
N LEU A 72 -8.72 4.44 10.86
CA LEU A 72 -9.17 3.25 10.13
C LEU A 72 -10.71 3.13 10.07
N ASP A 73 -11.37 4.27 9.89
CA ASP A 73 -12.81 4.37 9.63
C ASP A 73 -13.05 4.87 8.20
N ALA A 74 -14.33 4.93 7.82
CA ALA A 74 -14.71 5.34 6.47
C ALA A 74 -14.24 6.77 6.10
N GLN A 75 -14.15 7.69 7.08
CA GLN A 75 -13.75 9.07 6.84
C GLN A 75 -12.24 9.19 6.66
N GLY A 76 -11.47 8.59 7.56
CA GLY A 76 -10.01 8.59 7.48
C GLY A 76 -9.51 7.91 6.21
N VAL A 77 -10.07 6.76 5.84
CA VAL A 77 -9.72 6.06 4.59
C VAL A 77 -10.08 6.91 3.36
N ALA A 78 -11.21 7.62 3.38
CA ALA A 78 -11.58 8.53 2.29
C ALA A 78 -10.59 9.71 2.14
N ALA A 79 -10.15 10.30 3.26
CA ALA A 79 -9.15 11.36 3.27
C ALA A 79 -7.79 10.88 2.73
N ALA A 80 -7.34 9.70 3.17
CA ALA A 80 -6.10 9.07 2.67
C ALA A 80 -6.15 8.82 1.15
N ARG A 81 -7.30 8.37 0.64
CA ARG A 81 -7.50 8.20 -0.82
C ARG A 81 -7.41 9.53 -1.56
N GLN A 82 -7.95 10.61 -1.02
CA GLN A 82 -7.84 11.93 -1.64
C GLN A 82 -6.38 12.42 -1.66
N ALA A 83 -5.64 12.24 -0.56
CA ALA A 83 -4.23 12.63 -0.46
C ALA A 83 -3.33 11.91 -1.49
N THR A 84 -3.60 10.65 -1.79
CA THR A 84 -2.85 9.91 -2.82
C THR A 84 -3.19 10.36 -4.25
N MET A 85 -4.44 10.75 -4.52
CA MET A 85 -4.87 11.29 -5.83
C MET A 85 -4.27 12.68 -6.11
N ILE A 86 -4.46 13.59 -5.14
CA ILE A 86 -3.46 14.54 -4.64
C ILE A 86 -2.11 14.57 -5.35
N ASN A 87 -1.23 13.78 -4.77
CA ASN A 87 0.18 13.71 -5.08
C ASN A 87 0.47 13.11 -6.47
N THR A 88 -0.38 12.23 -7.01
CA THR A 88 -0.22 11.79 -8.41
C THR A 88 -0.36 12.91 -9.42
N TYR A 89 -1.14 13.96 -9.15
CA TYR A 89 -1.24 15.12 -10.04
C TYR A 89 0.03 15.97 -10.04
N TYR A 90 0.73 16.01 -8.90
CA TYR A 90 1.93 16.82 -8.73
C TYR A 90 3.25 16.10 -9.06
N ALA A 91 3.27 14.77 -9.04
CA ALA A 91 4.40 13.96 -9.50
C ALA A 91 4.42 13.72 -11.02
N ALA A 92 3.32 14.02 -11.73
CA ALA A 92 3.18 13.85 -13.18
C ALA A 92 3.46 15.12 -13.99
N ARG A 93 4.02 16.16 -13.37
CA ARG A 93 4.37 17.46 -13.98
C ARG A 93 5.86 17.72 -13.91
#